data_AF-A0A534LEF1-F1
#
_entry.id   AF-A0A534LEF1-F1
#
_cell.length_a   1.000
_cell.length_b   1.000
_cell.length_c   1.000
_cell.angle_alpha   90.00
_cell.angle_beta   90.00
_cell.angle_gamma   90.00
#
_symmetry.space_group_name_H-M   'P 1'
#
loop_
_entity.id
_entity.type
_entity.pdbx_description
1 polymer ?
#
loop_
_entity_poly.entity_id
_entity_poly.type
_entity_poly.pdbx_seq_one_letter_code
_entity_poly.pdbx_strand_id
1 'polypeptide(L)'
;RAMKMGFIFQNYNLLPVLKSVENVELPLLVRGDDPKEARGKAIDALAAVGLDRVALKKPAELSGGQQQRVAIARALVNEPDIVFADEPTGNLDSETSHEVVELMKALHAKKGLTFIVVTHDGAVGNQMQRVIVMRNGGILKSFRPTPA
;
A
#
# COMPACT_ATOMS: atom_id res chain seq x y z
N ARG A 1 3.44 18.34 7.96
CA ARG A 1 3.93 18.04 6.59
C ARG A 1 4.07 16.52 6.34
N ALA A 2 4.78 15.77 7.19
CA ALA A 2 4.90 14.29 7.07
C ALA A 2 3.59 13.51 7.31
N MET A 3 2.60 14.14 7.95
CA MET A 3 1.32 13.52 8.35
C MET A 3 0.39 13.13 7.19
N LYS A 4 0.72 13.50 5.95
CA LYS A 4 -0.09 13.27 4.75
C LYS A 4 0.55 12.33 3.74
N MET A 5 1.57 11.58 4.16
CA MET A 5 2.31 10.65 3.30
C MET A 5 2.13 9.23 3.83
N GLY A 6 1.77 8.31 2.94
CA GLY A 6 1.74 6.87 3.20
C GLY A 6 2.99 6.19 2.64
N PHE A 7 3.44 5.12 3.27
CA PHE A 7 4.56 4.30 2.80
C PHE A 7 4.21 2.81 2.80
N ILE A 8 4.48 2.16 1.68
CA ILE A 8 4.39 0.71 1.48
C ILE A 8 5.81 0.21 1.18
N PHE A 9 6.25 -0.78 1.94
CA PHE A 9 7.59 -1.37 1.84
C PHE A 9 7.54 -2.74 1.15
N GLN A 10 8.62 -3.11 0.46
CA GLN A 10 8.79 -4.41 -0.19
C GLN A 10 8.56 -5.59 0.77
N ASN A 11 9.12 -5.52 1.98
CA ASN A 11 9.01 -6.59 2.99
C ASN A 11 7.83 -6.42 3.95
N TYR A 12 6.82 -5.62 3.58
CA TYR A 12 5.62 -5.27 4.36
C TYR A 12 5.90 -4.45 5.64
N ASN A 13 7.01 -4.73 6.32
CA ASN A 13 7.43 -4.18 7.61
C ASN A 13 6.30 -4.19 8.65
N LEU A 14 5.47 -5.23 8.66
CA LEU A 14 4.45 -5.43 9.69
C LEU A 14 5.12 -5.86 10.99
N LEU A 15 4.64 -5.34 12.12
CA LEU A 15 5.10 -5.79 13.43
C LEU A 15 4.52 -7.18 13.72
N PRO A 16 5.36 -8.22 13.85
CA PRO A 16 4.90 -9.63 13.89
C PRO A 16 4.12 -9.98 15.16
N VAL A 17 4.35 -9.23 16.24
CA VAL A 17 3.67 -9.42 17.52
C VAL A 17 2.25 -8.84 17.54
N LEU A 18 1.96 -7.94 16.61
CA LEU A 18 0.68 -7.25 16.49
C LEU A 18 -0.22 -7.94 15.45
N LYS A 19 -1.52 -7.85 15.67
CA LYS A 19 -2.57 -8.27 14.71
C LYS A 19 -2.63 -7.32 13.53
N SER A 20 -3.36 -7.69 12.49
CA SER A 20 -3.59 -6.84 11.31
C SER A 20 -4.20 -5.49 11.69
N VAL A 21 -5.24 -5.48 12.53
CA VAL A 21 -5.88 -4.22 12.97
C VAL A 21 -4.93 -3.35 13.79
N GLU A 22 -4.12 -3.95 14.64
CA GLU A 22 -3.14 -3.26 15.47
C GLU A 22 -2.04 -2.65 14.60
N ASN A 23 -1.56 -3.37 13.58
CA ASN A 23 -0.61 -2.85 12.60
C ASN A 23 -1.16 -1.62 11.84
N VAL A 24 -2.46 -1.63 11.53
CA VAL A 24 -3.11 -0.56 10.78
C VAL A 24 -3.49 0.63 11.68
N GLU A 25 -3.84 0.43 12.94
CA GLU A 25 -4.17 1.54 13.86
C GLU A 25 -2.94 2.25 14.43
N LEU A 26 -1.77 1.59 14.43
CA LEU A 26 -0.50 2.14 14.92
C LEU A 26 -0.20 3.58 14.49
N PRO A 27 -0.28 3.95 13.18
CA PRO A 27 -0.01 5.32 12.75
C PRO A 27 -0.94 6.35 13.38
N LEU A 28 -2.20 5.98 13.65
CA LEU A 28 -3.18 6.85 14.30
C LEU A 28 -2.86 7.02 15.79
N LEU A 29 -2.47 5.93 16.47
CA LEU A 29 -2.05 6.00 17.87
C LEU A 29 -0.78 6.85 18.05
N VAL A 30 0.19 6.71 17.15
CA VAL A 30 1.42 7.54 17.15
C VAL A 30 1.10 9.01 16.88
N ARG A 31 0.04 9.30 16.11
CA ARG A 31 -0.47 10.66 15.90
C ARG A 31 -1.15 11.25 17.14
N GLY A 32 -1.58 10.40 18.07
CA GLY A 32 -2.31 10.80 19.28
C GLY A 32 -3.84 10.73 19.15
N ASP A 33 -4.36 10.03 18.15
CA ASP A 33 -5.81 9.79 18.02
C ASP A 33 -6.31 8.91 19.20
N ASP A 34 -7.60 9.06 19.54
CA ASP A 34 -8.25 8.21 20.53
C ASP A 34 -8.18 6.72 20.12
N PRO A 35 -7.81 5.79 21.02
CA PRO A 35 -7.66 4.38 20.67
C PRO A 35 -8.92 3.71 20.11
N LYS A 36 -10.11 4.12 20.57
CA LYS A 36 -11.37 3.53 20.11
C LYS A 36 -11.69 4.01 18.69
N GLU A 37 -11.50 5.30 18.41
CA GLU A 37 -11.64 5.86 17.07
C GLU A 37 -10.60 5.29 16.10
N ALA A 38 -9.34 5.17 16.55
CA ALA A 38 -8.25 4.61 15.77
C ALA A 38 -8.54 3.18 15.32
N ARG A 39 -9.07 2.36 16.24
CA ARG A 39 -9.46 0.99 15.93
C ARG A 39 -10.60 0.91 14.91
N GLY A 40 -11.59 1.81 15.01
CA GLY A 40 -12.67 1.91 14.03
C GLY A 40 -12.12 2.20 12.62
N LYS A 41 -11.31 3.25 12.49
CA LYS A 41 -10.66 3.62 11.22
C LYS A 41 -9.78 2.51 10.65
N ALA A 42 -9.08 1.77 11.52
CA ALA A 42 -8.25 0.66 11.08
C ALA A 42 -9.05 -0.52 10.52
N ILE A 43 -10.21 -0.82 11.12
CA ILE A 43 -11.14 -1.83 10.59
C ILE A 43 -11.67 -1.39 9.22
N ASP A 44 -12.09 -0.13 9.09
CA ASP A 44 -12.57 0.41 7.82
C ASP A 44 -11.49 0.41 6.73
N ALA A 45 -10.23 0.69 7.10
CA ALA A 45 -9.09 0.61 6.19
C ALA A 45 -8.79 -0.83 5.74
N LEU A 46 -8.91 -1.80 6.65
CA LEU A 46 -8.80 -3.23 6.30
C LEU A 46 -9.94 -3.69 5.37
N ALA A 47 -11.16 -3.24 5.63
CA ALA A 47 -12.31 -3.50 4.78
C ALA A 47 -12.11 -2.95 3.36
N ALA A 48 -11.57 -1.73 3.25
CA ALA A 48 -11.29 -1.07 1.96
C ALA A 48 -10.29 -1.83 1.07
N VAL A 49 -9.48 -2.72 1.64
CA VAL A 49 -8.53 -3.59 0.91
C VAL A 49 -9.00 -5.05 0.81
N GLY A 50 -10.25 -5.33 1.23
CA GLY A 50 -10.88 -6.66 1.17
C GLY A 50 -10.43 -7.62 2.29
N LEU A 51 -10.03 -7.10 3.44
CA LEU A 51 -9.47 -7.88 4.57
C LEU A 51 -10.38 -7.89 5.81
N ASP A 52 -11.69 -7.86 5.64
CA ASP A 52 -12.69 -7.79 6.72
C ASP A 52 -12.56 -8.92 7.75
N ARG A 53 -12.14 -10.12 7.29
CA ARG A 53 -12.13 -11.35 8.10
C ARG A 53 -10.79 -11.64 8.78
N VAL A 54 -9.76 -10.84 8.53
CA VAL A 54 -8.40 -11.12 9.03
C VAL A 54 -7.86 -10.06 9.99
N ALA A 55 -8.73 -9.16 10.45
CA ALA A 55 -8.39 -8.09 11.40
C ALA A 55 -7.67 -8.60 12.67
N LEU A 56 -8.06 -9.78 13.16
CA LEU A 56 -7.51 -10.38 14.38
C LEU A 56 -6.33 -11.34 14.17
N LYS A 57 -5.97 -11.64 12.92
CA LYS A 57 -4.84 -12.50 12.58
C LYS A 57 -3.53 -11.73 12.72
N LYS A 58 -2.46 -12.42 13.12
CA LYS A 58 -1.08 -11.91 13.09
C LYS A 58 -0.45 -12.11 11.70
N PRO A 59 0.60 -11.34 11.34
CA PRO A 59 1.27 -11.46 10.04
C PRO A 59 1.65 -12.88 9.64
N ALA A 60 2.13 -13.71 10.58
CA ALA A 60 2.50 -15.10 10.32
C ALA A 60 1.33 -16.00 9.88
N GLU A 61 0.08 -15.58 10.12
CA GLU A 61 -1.14 -16.32 9.76
C GLU A 61 -1.75 -15.84 8.41
N LEU A 62 -1.10 -14.88 7.76
CA LEU A 62 -1.55 -14.25 6.52
C LEU A 62 -0.73 -14.72 5.32
N SER A 63 -1.38 -14.88 4.16
CA SER A 63 -0.66 -15.04 2.90
C SER A 63 0.15 -13.78 2.54
N GLY A 64 1.14 -13.89 1.65
CA GLY A 64 1.93 -12.73 1.21
C GLY A 64 1.06 -11.58 0.68
N GLY A 65 0.06 -11.90 -0.16
CA GLY A 65 -0.90 -10.92 -0.66
C GLY A 65 -1.74 -10.27 0.43
N GLN A 66 -2.13 -11.03 1.46
CA GLN A 66 -2.83 -10.48 2.61
C GLN A 66 -1.92 -9.56 3.42
N GLN A 67 -0.67 -9.93 3.68
CA GLN A 67 0.29 -9.07 4.36
C GLN A 67 0.52 -7.76 3.59
N GLN A 68 0.64 -7.83 2.27
CA GLN A 68 0.75 -6.65 1.42
C GLN A 68 -0.48 -5.75 1.52
N ARG A 69 -1.69 -6.32 1.46
CA ARG A 69 -2.94 -5.58 1.63
C ARG A 69 -3.05 -4.94 3.02
N VAL A 70 -2.58 -5.59 4.09
CA VAL A 70 -2.48 -4.98 5.43
C VAL A 70 -1.50 -3.80 5.42
N ALA A 71 -0.34 -3.93 4.76
CA ALA A 71 0.61 -2.82 4.63
C ALA A 71 0.03 -1.63 3.86
N ILE A 72 -0.76 -1.89 2.81
CA ILE A 72 -1.54 -0.88 2.07
C ILE A 72 -2.56 -0.21 2.99
N ALA A 73 -3.36 -0.98 3.73
CA ALA A 73 -4.34 -0.43 4.67
C ALA A 73 -3.66 0.49 5.71
N ARG A 74 -2.53 0.07 6.27
CA ARG A 74 -1.72 0.87 7.20
C ARG A 74 -1.23 2.18 6.56
N ALA A 75 -0.81 2.14 5.31
CA ALA A 75 -0.37 3.35 4.61
C ALA A 75 -1.53 4.33 4.35
N LEU A 76 -2.75 3.81 4.18
CA LEU A 76 -3.95 4.60 3.83
C LEU A 76 -4.73 5.12 5.04
N VAL A 77 -4.54 4.53 6.23
CA VAL A 77 -5.33 4.83 7.43
C VAL A 77 -5.28 6.31 7.83
N ASN A 78 -4.18 7.00 7.50
CA ASN A 78 -3.99 8.43 7.78
C ASN A 78 -4.64 9.35 6.74
N GLU A 79 -5.34 8.79 5.74
CA GLU A 79 -5.88 9.51 4.59
C GLU A 79 -4.82 10.38 3.92
N PRO A 80 -3.68 9.79 3.48
CA PRO A 80 -2.60 10.55 2.88
C PRO A 80 -3.02 11.14 1.52
N ASP A 81 -2.37 12.21 1.09
CA ASP A 81 -2.54 12.73 -0.28
C ASP A 81 -1.66 11.94 -1.27
N ILE A 82 -0.53 11.40 -0.78
CA ILE A 82 0.49 10.68 -1.57
C ILE A 82 0.90 9.39 -0.85
N VAL A 83 0.98 8.29 -1.59
CA VAL A 83 1.51 7.00 -1.13
C VAL A 83 2.76 6.64 -1.93
N PHE A 84 3.87 6.46 -1.22
CA PHE A 84 5.10 5.90 -1.76
C PHE A 84 5.08 4.39 -1.62
N ALA A 85 5.28 3.67 -2.72
CA ALA A 85 5.29 2.22 -2.73
C ALA A 85 6.61 1.72 -3.29
N ASP A 86 7.45 1.14 -2.43
CA ASP A 86 8.75 0.60 -2.78
C ASP A 86 8.63 -0.91 -3.03
N GLU A 87 8.74 -1.31 -4.30
CA GLU A 87 8.51 -2.68 -4.79
C GLU A 87 7.29 -3.38 -4.16
N PRO A 88 6.07 -2.79 -4.24
CA PRO A 88 4.89 -3.30 -3.53
C PRO A 88 4.42 -4.68 -4.01
N THR A 89 4.96 -5.19 -5.11
CA THR A 89 4.64 -6.50 -5.68
C THR A 89 5.83 -7.45 -5.71
N GLY A 90 7.02 -7.02 -5.24
CA GLY A 90 8.27 -7.79 -5.42
C GLY A 90 8.29 -9.15 -4.71
N ASN A 91 7.47 -9.33 -3.68
CA ASN A 91 7.36 -10.56 -2.90
C ASN A 91 6.07 -11.36 -3.19
N LEU A 92 5.36 -11.04 -4.27
CA LEU A 92 4.08 -11.65 -4.62
C LEU A 92 4.18 -12.44 -5.93
N ASP A 93 3.32 -13.46 -6.07
CA ASP A 93 3.11 -14.12 -7.37
C ASP A 93 2.42 -13.17 -8.36
N SER A 94 2.39 -13.55 -9.65
CA SER A 94 1.89 -12.69 -10.71
C SER A 94 0.40 -12.35 -10.60
N GLU A 95 -0.43 -13.30 -10.12
CA GLU A 95 -1.87 -13.08 -9.95
C GLU A 95 -2.11 -12.09 -8.81
N THR A 96 -1.51 -12.34 -7.64
CA THR A 96 -1.63 -11.45 -6.49
C THR A 96 -1.05 -10.06 -6.76
N SER A 97 0.05 -9.98 -7.53
CA SER A 97 0.64 -8.70 -7.96
C SER A 97 -0.35 -7.88 -8.79
N HIS A 98 -1.04 -8.51 -9.73
CA HIS A 98 -2.05 -7.85 -10.55
C HIS A 98 -3.21 -7.32 -9.69
N GLU A 99 -3.71 -8.12 -8.75
CA GLU A 99 -4.77 -7.69 -7.83
C GLU A 99 -4.37 -6.46 -7.00
N VAL A 100 -3.12 -6.42 -6.52
CA VAL A 100 -2.60 -5.29 -5.74
C VAL A 100 -2.49 -4.03 -6.60
N VAL A 101 -2.07 -4.16 -7.86
CA VAL A 101 -2.02 -3.03 -8.81
C VAL A 101 -3.43 -2.51 -9.12
N GLU A 102 -4.39 -3.40 -9.37
CA GLU A 102 -5.78 -2.99 -9.60
C GLU A 102 -6.40 -2.32 -8.37
N LEU A 103 -6.09 -2.80 -7.16
CA LEU A 103 -6.49 -2.14 -5.92
C LEU A 103 -5.93 -0.70 -5.84
N MET A 104 -4.64 -0.50 -6.13
CA MET A 104 -4.04 0.84 -6.15
C MET A 104 -4.71 1.76 -7.18
N LYS A 105 -4.99 1.24 -8.39
CA LYS A 105 -5.70 1.98 -9.45
C LYS A 105 -7.12 2.36 -9.03
N ALA A 106 -7.85 1.45 -8.40
CA ALA A 106 -9.20 1.71 -7.89
C ALA A 106 -9.19 2.78 -6.79
N LEU A 107 -8.21 2.73 -5.88
CA LEU A 107 -8.03 3.72 -4.82
C LEU A 107 -7.66 5.10 -5.38
N HIS A 108 -6.78 5.15 -6.38
CA HIS A 108 -6.47 6.38 -7.11
C HIS A 108 -7.74 6.98 -7.73
N ALA A 109 -8.50 6.19 -8.49
CA ALA A 109 -9.70 6.66 -9.18
C ALA A 109 -10.80 7.11 -8.22
N LYS A 110 -11.03 6.38 -7.12
CA LYS A 110 -12.12 6.66 -6.18
C LYS A 110 -11.80 7.78 -5.18
N LYS A 111 -10.55 7.89 -4.73
CA LYS A 111 -10.16 8.80 -3.63
C LYS A 111 -9.22 9.93 -4.06
N GLY A 112 -8.77 9.97 -5.32
CA GLY A 112 -7.81 10.97 -5.79
C GLY A 112 -6.40 10.79 -5.22
N LEU A 113 -6.09 9.60 -4.71
CA LEU A 113 -4.80 9.27 -4.10
C LEU A 113 -3.69 9.26 -5.15
N THR A 114 -2.56 9.91 -4.88
CA THR A 114 -1.39 9.82 -5.76
C THR A 114 -0.49 8.68 -5.31
N PHE A 115 -0.19 7.74 -6.21
CA PHE A 115 0.78 6.66 -5.95
C PHE A 115 2.09 6.94 -6.69
N ILE A 116 3.20 6.83 -5.96
CA ILE A 116 4.55 6.82 -6.53
C ILE A 116 5.10 5.41 -6.30
N VAL A 117 5.14 4.62 -7.37
CA VAL A 117 5.57 3.21 -7.32
C VAL A 117 6.99 3.10 -7.86
N VAL A 118 7.88 2.52 -7.05
CA VAL A 118 9.20 2.07 -7.46
C VAL A 118 9.10 0.58 -7.76
N THR A 119 9.55 0.17 -8.94
CA THR A 119 9.52 -1.23 -9.37
C THR A 119 10.56 -1.48 -10.47
N HIS A 120 11.10 -2.68 -10.50
CA HIS A 120 11.89 -3.19 -11.63
C HIS A 120 11.02 -3.96 -12.64
N ASP A 121 9.75 -4.23 -12.33
CA ASP A 121 8.81 -4.93 -13.20
C ASP A 121 8.18 -3.98 -14.24
N GLY A 122 8.54 -4.17 -15.50
CA GLY A 122 8.00 -3.42 -16.62
C GLY A 122 6.49 -3.60 -16.82
N ALA A 123 5.92 -4.75 -16.45
CA ALA A 123 4.49 -5.01 -16.55
C ALA A 123 3.69 -4.15 -15.56
N VAL A 124 4.19 -3.95 -14.34
CA VAL A 124 3.62 -3.02 -13.38
C VAL A 124 3.76 -1.58 -13.89
N GLY A 125 4.95 -1.20 -14.39
CA GLY A 125 5.20 0.13 -14.94
C GLY A 125 4.26 0.49 -16.10
N ASN A 126 3.99 -0.46 -17.00
CA ASN A 126 3.11 -0.25 -18.15
C ASN A 126 1.63 -0.03 -17.78
N GLN A 127 1.21 -0.42 -16.57
CA GLN A 127 -0.15 -0.19 -16.06
C GLN A 127 -0.32 1.19 -15.41
N MET A 128 0.77 1.96 -15.26
CA MET A 128 0.77 3.27 -14.63
C MET A 128 0.55 4.41 -15.63
N GLN A 129 0.04 5.55 -15.16
CA GLN A 129 -0.22 6.72 -16.02
C GLN A 129 1.05 7.38 -16.58
N ARG A 130 2.17 7.26 -15.85
CA ARG A 130 3.46 7.84 -16.21
C ARG A 130 4.58 6.97 -15.66
N VAL A 131 5.60 6.75 -16.47
CA VAL A 131 6.81 6.01 -16.11
C VAL A 131 8.00 6.96 -16.17
N ILE A 132 8.87 6.85 -15.17
CA ILE A 132 10.18 7.51 -15.12
C ILE A 132 11.21 6.41 -14.99
N VAL A 133 12.10 6.30 -15.97
CA VAL A 133 13.20 5.33 -15.95
C VAL A 133 14.43 6.02 -15.38
N MET A 134 14.99 5.43 -14.34
CA MET A 134 16.21 5.91 -13.69
C MET A 134 17.37 4.94 -13.95
N ARG A 135 18.58 5.47 -14.09
CA ARG A 135 19.82 4.68 -14.20
C ARG A 135 20.97 5.44 -13.56
N ASN A 136 21.76 4.78 -12.71
CA ASN A 136 22.93 5.37 -12.05
C ASN A 136 22.63 6.72 -11.35
N GLY A 137 21.48 6.83 -10.68
CA GLY A 137 21.05 8.06 -10.01
C GLY A 137 20.51 9.17 -10.91
N GLY A 138 20.56 9.01 -12.24
CA GLY A 138 20.00 9.95 -13.22
C GLY A 138 18.64 9.51 -13.77
N ILE A 139 17.82 10.46 -14.20
CA ILE A 139 16.60 10.20 -14.98
C ILE A 139 17.00 10.01 -16.44
N LEU A 140 16.75 8.82 -16.99
CA LEU A 140 17.06 8.48 -18.37
C LEU A 140 15.94 8.91 -19.33
N LYS A 141 14.69 8.61 -18.97
CA LYS A 141 13.51 8.97 -19.77
C LYS A 141 12.25 9.07 -18.93
N SER A 142 11.27 9.84 -19.40
CA SER A 142 9.92 9.85 -18.87
C SER A 142 8.91 9.78 -20.00
N PHE A 143 7.91 8.91 -19.86
CA PHE A 143 6.87 8.70 -20.88
C PHE A 143 5.56 8.28 -20.23
N ARG A 144 4.47 8.34 -20.99
CA ARG A 144 3.17 7.77 -20.60
C ARG A 144 2.99 6.48 -21.41
N PRO A 145 2.83 5.31 -20.76
CA PRO A 145 2.54 4.06 -21.45
C PRO A 145 1.26 4.20 -22.28
N THR A 146 1.25 3.57 -23.46
CA THR A 146 0.01 3.41 -24.23
C THR A 146 -0.84 2.36 -23.52
N PRO A 147 -2.14 2.60 -23.26
CA PRO A 147 -3.02 1.56 -22.74
C PRO A 147 -2.99 0.36 -23.70
N ALA A 148 -2.82 -0.84 -23.14
CA ALA A 148 -2.96 -2.09 -23.88
C ALA A 148 -4.42 -2.32 -24.30
#